data_AF-A0ABD0NFH2-F1
#
_entry.id   AF-A0ABD0NFH2-F1
#
_cell.length_a   1.000
_cell.length_b   1.000
_cell.length_c   1.000
_cell.angle_alpha   90.00
_cell.angle_beta   90.00
_cell.angle_gamma   90.00
#
_symmetry.space_group_name_H-M   'P 1'
#
loop_
_entity.id
_entity.type
_entity.pdbx_description
1 polymer ?
#
loop_
_entity_poly.entity_id
_entity_poly.type
_entity_poly.pdbx_seq_one_letter_code
_entity_poly.pdbx_strand_id
1 'polypeptide(L)'
;IKGSATFSLCVKDMMPIEVTDHFRGAVNMWVTVSSVDGGQQTMFDDSTPVHKQLIDIKYSKDTRKQFKPGLPYKGMIEVTYPDGSPADGVQVRVKAELTPKDNVYTSELVSRDGKATFEIPSIPTAAQYVWLE
;
A
#
# COMPACT_ATOMS: atom_id res chain seq x y z
N ILE A 1 -28.37 -30.17 -3.87
CA ILE A 1 -28.63 -28.86 -3.22
C ILE A 1 -29.83 -28.23 -3.92
N LYS A 2 -30.88 -27.81 -3.20
CA LYS A 2 -32.02 -27.09 -3.80
C LYS A 2 -31.81 -25.58 -3.58
N GLY A 3 -31.02 -24.91 -4.41
CA GLY A 3 -30.87 -23.44 -4.34
C GLY A 3 -29.43 -22.97 -4.10
N SER A 4 -28.86 -23.14 -2.90
CA SER A 4 -27.52 -22.61 -2.57
C SER A 4 -26.81 -23.40 -1.45
N ALA A 5 -25.49 -23.26 -1.38
CA ALA A 5 -24.67 -23.71 -0.27
C ALA A 5 -23.69 -22.59 0.12
N THR A 6 -23.40 -22.47 1.41
CA THR A 6 -22.52 -21.43 1.94
C THR A 6 -21.44 -22.07 2.79
N PHE A 7 -20.21 -21.60 2.62
CA PHE A 7 -19.07 -21.94 3.46
C PHE A 7 -18.37 -20.64 3.88
N SER A 8 -17.72 -20.67 5.04
CA SER A 8 -16.93 -19.55 5.54
C SER A 8 -15.45 -19.87 5.37
N LEU A 9 -14.70 -18.89 4.89
CA LEU A 9 -13.26 -19.01 4.66
C LEU A 9 -12.54 -17.91 5.44
N CYS A 10 -11.57 -18.29 6.28
CA CYS A 10 -10.71 -17.34 6.96
C CYS A 10 -9.39 -17.24 6.19
N VAL A 11 -9.18 -16.11 5.52
CA VAL A 11 -7.97 -15.89 4.69
C VAL A 11 -6.70 -15.98 5.53
N LYS A 12 -6.76 -15.58 6.81
CA LYS A 12 -5.63 -15.68 7.74
C LYS A 12 -5.12 -17.11 7.90
N ASP A 13 -6.00 -18.09 7.86
CA ASP A 13 -5.64 -19.51 8.03
C ASP A 13 -5.06 -20.13 6.75
N MET A 14 -5.22 -19.45 5.61
CA MET A 14 -4.69 -19.85 4.31
C MET A 14 -3.37 -19.16 3.96
N MET A 15 -3.05 -18.08 4.65
CA MET A 15 -1.81 -17.34 4.44
C MET A 15 -0.63 -18.06 5.07
N PRO A 16 0.55 -18.07 4.43
CA PRO A 16 1.76 -18.55 5.07
C PRO A 16 2.06 -17.72 6.34
N ILE A 17 2.78 -18.31 7.29
CA ILE A 17 3.11 -17.64 8.57
C ILE A 17 3.92 -16.36 8.31
N GLU A 18 4.74 -16.35 7.26
CA GLU A 18 5.56 -15.22 6.85
C GLU A 18 5.01 -14.57 5.58
N VAL A 19 4.15 -13.58 5.75
CA VAL A 19 3.66 -12.73 4.66
C VAL A 19 4.25 -11.33 4.82
N THR A 20 4.88 -10.80 3.77
CA THR A 20 5.44 -9.45 3.76
C THR A 20 4.35 -8.39 3.98
N ASP A 21 4.68 -7.27 4.60
CA ASP A 21 3.69 -6.21 4.88
C ASP A 21 3.02 -5.65 3.62
N HIS A 22 3.73 -5.68 2.50
CA HIS A 22 3.25 -5.25 1.19
C HIS A 22 2.62 -6.39 0.37
N PHE A 23 2.14 -7.46 1.01
CA PHE A 23 1.49 -8.54 0.29
C PHE A 23 0.24 -8.06 -0.45
N ARG A 24 0.16 -8.49 -1.71
CA ARG A 24 -0.93 -8.27 -2.65
C ARG A 24 -1.21 -9.62 -3.30
N GLY A 25 -2.43 -10.12 -3.15
CA GLY A 25 -2.86 -11.38 -3.76
C GLY A 25 -4.35 -11.40 -3.99
N ALA A 26 -4.87 -12.56 -4.38
CA ALA A 26 -6.29 -12.81 -4.52
C ALA A 26 -6.63 -14.20 -3.98
N VAL A 27 -7.87 -14.38 -3.53
CA VAL A 27 -8.42 -15.70 -3.23
C VAL A 27 -8.86 -16.33 -4.53
N ASN A 28 -8.20 -17.42 -4.91
CA ASN A 28 -8.57 -18.21 -6.06
C ASN A 28 -9.53 -19.33 -5.62
N MET A 29 -10.71 -19.39 -6.21
CA MET A 29 -11.77 -20.31 -5.86
C MET A 29 -12.13 -21.19 -7.06
N TRP A 30 -11.97 -22.50 -6.94
CA TRP A 30 -12.52 -23.48 -7.87
C TRP A 30 -13.70 -24.20 -7.21
N VAL A 31 -14.88 -24.08 -7.81
CA VAL A 31 -16.11 -24.69 -7.29
C VAL A 31 -16.65 -25.66 -8.31
N THR A 32 -16.81 -26.92 -7.92
CA THR A 32 -17.42 -27.96 -8.75
C THR A 32 -18.71 -28.44 -8.11
N VAL A 33 -19.81 -28.39 -8.86
CA VAL A 33 -21.12 -28.89 -8.44
C VAL A 33 -21.43 -30.15 -9.22
N SER A 34 -21.62 -31.25 -8.49
CA SER A 34 -22.15 -32.51 -9.04
C SER A 34 -23.63 -32.64 -8.69
N SER A 35 -24.46 -32.75 -9.71
CA SER A 35 -25.91 -32.90 -9.61
C SER A 35 -26.29 -34.37 -9.47
N VAL A 36 -27.48 -34.62 -8.91
CA VAL A 36 -28.02 -35.98 -8.67
C VAL A 36 -28.34 -36.73 -9.97
N ASP A 37 -28.52 -36.01 -11.07
CA ASP A 37 -28.72 -36.55 -12.42
C ASP A 37 -27.40 -36.90 -13.12
N GLY A 38 -26.25 -36.73 -12.44
CA GLY A 38 -24.93 -36.99 -12.98
C GLY A 38 -24.29 -35.81 -13.71
N GLY A 39 -24.98 -34.67 -13.82
CA GLY A 39 -24.40 -33.44 -14.38
C GLY A 39 -23.29 -32.87 -13.49
N GLN A 40 -22.23 -32.34 -14.09
CA GLN A 40 -21.13 -31.69 -13.36
C GLN A 40 -20.82 -30.32 -13.99
N GLN A 41 -20.69 -29.30 -13.16
CA GLN A 41 -20.29 -27.97 -13.58
C GLN A 41 -19.17 -27.46 -12.69
N THR A 42 -18.18 -26.79 -13.29
CA THR A 42 -17.06 -26.18 -12.56
C THR A 42 -16.98 -24.70 -12.90
N MET A 43 -16.76 -23.89 -11.87
CA MET A 43 -16.58 -22.44 -11.95
C MET A 43 -15.27 -22.04 -11.27
N PHE A 44 -14.68 -20.96 -11.76
CA PHE A 44 -13.50 -20.33 -11.20
C PHE A 44 -13.80 -18.86 -10.88
N ASP A 45 -13.30 -18.37 -9.75
CA ASP A 45 -13.34 -16.96 -9.36
C ASP A 45 -12.03 -16.56 -8.68
N ASP A 46 -11.44 -15.45 -9.10
CA ASP A 46 -10.24 -14.83 -8.52
C ASP A 46 -10.45 -13.33 -8.22
N SER A 47 -11.70 -12.87 -8.22
CA SER A 47 -12.03 -11.45 -8.09
C SER A 47 -11.93 -10.91 -6.66
N THR A 48 -11.60 -11.75 -5.67
CA THR A 48 -11.54 -11.36 -4.25
C THR A 48 -10.10 -11.03 -3.85
N PRO A 49 -9.70 -9.75 -3.78
CA PRO A 49 -8.34 -9.36 -3.46
C PRO A 49 -8.02 -9.53 -1.97
N VAL A 50 -6.74 -9.75 -1.67
CA VAL A 50 -6.21 -9.86 -0.31
C VAL A 50 -5.02 -8.93 -0.14
N HIS A 51 -5.15 -8.00 0.80
CA HIS A 51 -4.15 -6.99 1.10
C HIS A 51 -3.80 -7.04 2.59
N LYS A 52 -2.51 -7.23 2.93
CA LYS A 52 -2.06 -7.17 4.34
C LYS A 52 -2.05 -5.73 4.85
N GLN A 53 -1.49 -4.82 4.06
CA GLN A 53 -1.58 -3.38 4.31
C GLN A 53 -2.73 -2.75 3.52
N LEU A 54 -3.65 -2.07 4.20
CA LEU A 54 -4.83 -1.42 3.63
C LEU A 54 -4.53 -0.05 2.99
N ILE A 55 -3.27 0.33 2.89
CA ILE A 55 -2.85 1.64 2.44
C ILE A 55 -1.69 1.45 1.47
N ASP A 56 -1.74 2.16 0.35
CA ASP A 56 -0.64 2.35 -0.57
C ASP A 56 -0.13 3.79 -0.44
N ILE A 57 1.19 3.95 -0.46
CA ILE A 57 1.87 5.24 -0.33
C ILE A 57 2.81 5.41 -1.51
N LYS A 58 2.75 6.56 -2.17
CA LYS A 58 3.66 6.90 -3.28
C LYS A 58 3.96 8.39 -3.29
N TYR A 59 5.13 8.78 -3.80
CA TYR A 59 5.36 10.18 -4.13
C TYR A 59 4.43 10.61 -5.26
N SER A 60 3.79 11.76 -5.11
CA SER A 60 3.01 12.36 -6.20
C SER A 60 3.89 12.65 -7.40
N LYS A 61 3.29 12.68 -8.59
CA LYS A 61 3.97 13.04 -9.84
C LYS A 61 4.60 14.43 -9.79
N ASP A 62 4.05 15.32 -8.97
CA ASP A 62 4.56 16.69 -8.79
C ASP A 62 5.80 16.76 -7.89
N THR A 63 6.09 15.71 -7.12
CA THR A 63 7.28 15.63 -6.28
C THR A 63 8.52 15.43 -7.14
N ARG A 64 9.40 16.44 -7.16
CA ARG A 64 10.63 16.42 -7.95
C ARG A 64 11.63 15.45 -7.34
N LYS A 65 12.24 14.58 -8.16
CA LYS A 65 13.30 13.67 -7.70
C LYS A 65 14.64 14.35 -7.40
N GLN A 66 14.82 15.59 -7.85
CA GLN A 66 16.04 16.38 -7.65
C GLN A 66 15.80 17.46 -6.61
N PHE A 67 16.82 17.74 -5.81
CA PHE A 67 16.83 18.84 -4.85
C PHE A 67 17.96 19.81 -5.14
N LYS A 68 17.92 20.98 -4.51
CA LYS A 68 19.00 21.96 -4.55
C LYS A 68 19.63 22.04 -3.17
N PRO A 69 20.91 21.67 -3.00
CA PRO A 69 21.58 21.77 -1.71
C PRO A 69 21.51 23.20 -1.15
N GLY A 70 21.24 23.34 0.15
CA GLY A 70 21.08 24.61 0.86
C GLY A 70 19.73 25.30 0.68
N LEU A 71 18.80 24.73 -0.08
CA LEU A 71 17.44 25.26 -0.26
C LEU A 71 16.37 24.31 0.30
N PRO A 72 15.18 24.83 0.64
CA PRO A 72 14.05 23.99 1.03
C PRO A 72 13.66 23.02 -0.08
N TYR A 73 13.32 21.79 0.30
CA TYR A 73 12.79 20.78 -0.59
C TYR A 73 11.35 20.44 -0.21
N LYS A 74 10.42 20.63 -1.15
CA LYS A 74 9.00 20.37 -0.95
C LYS A 74 8.59 19.12 -1.73
N GLY A 75 7.77 18.30 -1.10
CA GLY A 75 7.23 17.10 -1.73
C GLY A 75 5.80 16.83 -1.27
N MET A 76 5.15 15.95 -2.02
CA MET A 76 3.80 15.48 -1.76
C MET A 76 3.75 13.97 -1.88
N ILE A 77 3.08 13.35 -0.91
CA ILE A 77 2.82 11.93 -0.83
C ILE A 77 1.34 11.73 -1.11
N GLU A 78 1.03 10.77 -1.99
CA GLU A 78 -0.32 10.26 -2.23
C GLU A 78 -0.52 9.00 -1.41
N VAL A 79 -1.64 8.94 -0.70
CA VAL A 79 -2.06 7.88 0.21
C VAL A 79 -3.41 7.38 -0.29
N THR A 80 -3.48 6.11 -0.69
CA THR A 80 -4.69 5.52 -1.28
C THR A 80 -5.05 4.21 -0.61
N TYR A 81 -6.34 3.89 -0.60
CA TYR A 81 -6.82 2.54 -0.31
C TYR A 81 -6.54 1.60 -1.50
N PRO A 82 -6.66 0.28 -1.33
CA PRO A 82 -6.33 -0.68 -2.39
C PRO A 82 -7.26 -0.59 -3.62
N ASP A 83 -8.45 0.00 -3.46
CA ASP A 83 -9.38 0.30 -4.56
C ASP A 83 -8.98 1.58 -5.34
N GLY A 84 -7.88 2.24 -4.93
CA GLY A 84 -7.37 3.48 -5.52
C GLY A 84 -8.03 4.74 -5.00
N SER A 85 -9.02 4.65 -4.10
CA SER A 85 -9.65 5.82 -3.51
C SER A 85 -8.72 6.56 -2.53
N PRO A 86 -8.87 7.89 -2.36
CA PRO A 86 -8.05 8.66 -1.43
C PRO A 86 -8.21 8.16 0.02
N ALA A 87 -7.10 7.95 0.72
CA ALA A 87 -7.11 7.55 2.12
C ALA A 87 -6.80 8.73 3.04
N ASP A 88 -7.81 9.17 3.78
CA ASP A 88 -7.77 10.34 4.67
C ASP A 88 -7.53 9.96 6.13
N GLY A 89 -6.94 10.87 6.89
CA GLY A 89 -6.68 10.68 8.33
C GLY A 89 -5.53 9.72 8.63
N VAL A 90 -4.76 9.30 7.62
CA VAL A 90 -3.61 8.41 7.77
C VAL A 90 -2.41 9.20 8.27
N GLN A 91 -1.78 8.72 9.34
CA GLN A 91 -0.49 9.25 9.78
C GLN A 91 0.63 8.79 8.85
N VAL A 92 1.36 9.75 8.30
CA VAL A 92 2.50 9.54 7.41
C VAL A 92 3.73 10.13 8.09
N ARG A 93 4.77 9.32 8.27
CA ARG A 93 6.07 9.81 8.71
C ARG A 93 6.96 9.98 7.50
N VAL A 94 7.62 11.13 7.39
CA VAL A 94 8.63 11.42 6.38
C VAL A 94 9.96 11.57 7.08
N LYS A 95 10.93 10.75 6.70
CA LYS A 95 12.30 10.80 7.18
C LYS A 95 13.24 11.15 6.04
N ALA A 96 14.19 12.05 6.28
CA ALA A 96 15.22 12.36 5.32
C ALA A 96 16.60 12.05 5.90
N GLU A 97 17.38 11.24 5.19
CA GLU A 97 18.68 10.79 5.64
C GLU A 97 19.77 11.01 4.59
N LEU A 98 20.95 11.49 5.00
CA LEU A 98 22.11 11.56 4.11
C LEU A 98 22.84 10.22 4.01
N THR A 99 22.86 9.50 5.14
CA THR A 99 23.33 8.13 5.27
C THR A 99 22.42 7.41 6.26
N PRO A 100 22.40 6.06 6.33
CA PRO A 100 21.52 5.32 7.25
C PRO A 100 21.68 5.65 8.75
N LYS A 101 22.70 6.43 9.13
CA LYS A 101 22.94 6.88 10.51
C LYS A 101 22.78 8.40 10.68
N ASP A 102 22.54 9.13 9.60
CA ASP A 102 22.51 10.60 9.57
C ASP A 102 21.15 11.09 9.10
N ASN A 103 20.21 11.09 10.05
CA ASN A 103 18.86 11.62 9.87
C ASN A 103 18.88 13.15 10.02
N VAL A 104 18.52 13.86 8.96
CA VAL A 104 18.52 15.32 8.91
C VAL A 104 17.13 15.92 9.03
N TYR A 105 16.08 15.10 8.93
CA TYR A 105 14.70 15.57 9.05
C TYR A 105 13.74 14.44 9.38
N THR A 106 12.80 14.69 10.29
CA THR A 106 11.66 13.81 10.53
C THR A 106 10.42 14.64 10.75
N SER A 107 9.32 14.25 10.11
CA SER A 107 8.03 14.90 10.29
C SER A 107 6.90 13.89 10.25
N GLU A 108 5.86 14.15 11.03
CA GLU A 108 4.64 13.37 11.05
C GLU A 108 3.50 14.24 10.52
N LEU A 109 2.79 13.70 9.54
CA LEU A 109 1.77 14.37 8.77
C LEU A 109 0.50 13.53 8.81
N VAL A 110 -0.63 14.17 8.57
CA VAL A 110 -1.91 13.46 8.43
C VAL A 110 -2.43 13.71 7.03
N SER A 111 -2.79 12.64 6.32
CA SER A 111 -3.33 12.75 4.97
C SER A 111 -4.68 13.46 4.95
N ARG A 112 -4.87 14.31 3.94
CA ARG A 112 -6.14 15.00 3.63
C ARG A 112 -6.35 14.92 2.11
N ASP A 113 -7.54 14.50 1.67
CA ASP A 113 -7.81 14.19 0.26
C ASP A 113 -6.76 13.23 -0.35
N GLY A 114 -6.37 12.21 0.42
CA GLY A 114 -5.36 11.22 0.07
C GLY A 114 -3.97 11.82 -0.15
N LYS A 115 -3.68 13.00 0.41
CA LYS A 115 -2.41 13.70 0.21
C LYS A 115 -1.79 14.15 1.53
N ALA A 116 -0.46 14.05 1.61
CA ALA A 116 0.34 14.62 2.69
C ALA A 116 1.51 15.41 2.08
N THR A 117 1.56 16.72 2.34
CA THR A 117 2.63 17.60 1.85
C THR A 117 3.67 17.81 2.93
N PHE A 118 4.94 17.73 2.56
CA PHE A 118 6.08 17.95 3.45
C PHE A 118 7.04 18.99 2.89
N GLU A 119 7.79 19.62 3.78
CA GLU A 119 8.84 20.56 3.43
C GLU A 119 10.05 20.33 4.33
N ILE A 120 11.17 19.96 3.73
CA ILE A 120 12.47 19.89 4.39
C ILE A 120 13.07 21.30 4.33
N PRO A 121 13.26 21.99 5.47
CA PRO A 121 13.63 23.41 5.46
C PRO A 121 14.97 23.70 4.78
N SER A 122 15.94 22.80 4.94
CA SER A 122 17.24 22.92 4.28
C SER A 122 17.91 21.56 4.19
N ILE A 123 18.35 21.19 3.00
CA ILE A 123 19.20 20.02 2.79
C ILE A 123 20.67 20.49 2.87
N PRO A 124 21.54 19.81 3.65
CA PRO A 124 22.94 20.21 3.78
C PRO A 124 23.64 20.40 2.44
N THR A 125 24.43 21.48 2.31
CA THR A 125 25.08 21.87 1.04
C THR A 125 26.05 20.83 0.50
N ALA A 126 26.63 20.01 1.38
CA ALA A 126 27.53 18.91 1.02
C ALA A 126 26.78 17.64 0.55
N ALA A 127 25.46 17.58 0.72
CA ALA A 127 24.67 16.41 0.35
C ALA A 127 24.58 16.26 -1.17
N GLN A 128 24.96 15.10 -1.68
CA GLN A 128 24.75 14.71 -3.08
C GLN A 128 23.48 13.85 -3.25
N TYR A 129 23.12 13.13 -2.19
CA TYR A 129 21.98 12.22 -2.14
C TYR A 129 21.25 12.40 -0.81
N VAL A 130 19.93 12.19 -0.84
CA VAL A 130 19.06 12.15 0.34
C VAL A 130 18.12 10.97 0.15
N TRP A 131 18.05 10.09 1.14
CA TRP A 131 17.07 9.01 1.21
C TRP A 131 15.81 9.55 1.89
N LEU A 132 14.66 9.37 1.23
CA LEU A 132 13.38 9.73 1.79
C LEU A 132 12.58 8.44 2.08
N GLU A 133 12.33 8.19 3.36
CA GLU A 133 11.53 7.05 3.87
C GLU A 133 10.18 7.52 4.42
#